data_AF-A0A6G2D5M5-F1
#
_entry.id   AF-A0A6G2D5M5-F1
#
_cell.length_a   1.000
_cell.length_b   1.000
_cell.length_c   1.000
_cell.angle_alpha   90.00
_cell.angle_beta   90.00
_cell.angle_gamma   90.00
#
_symmetry.space_group_name_H-M   'P 1'
#
loop_
_entity.id
_entity.type
_entity.pdbx_description
1 polymer ?
#
loop_
_entity_poly.entity_id
_entity_poly.type
_entity_poly.pdbx_seq_one_letter_code
_entity_poly.pdbx_strand_id
1 'polypeptide(L)'
;YTHYIAKKKVHKDNVYYDFNELVNAMNDNPNGTFKLGSDLNAANVPTPYKEYVPKVFRGHLSSVEGEQYSIHNMARQLFSSIEGGSVKNINLANVDINMPWINDISPLARVVKNATVEKIKLTGNILGKDGDAGIVNKVDT
;
A
#
# COMPACT_ATOMS: atom_id res chain seq x y z
N TYR A 1 20.83 -27.30 13.63
CA TYR A 1 20.10 -26.50 12.64
C TYR A 1 20.35 -25.03 12.93
N THR A 2 21.10 -24.35 12.07
CA THR A 2 21.29 -22.89 12.16
C THR A 2 20.15 -22.24 11.39
N HIS A 3 19.23 -21.58 12.07
CA HIS A 3 18.25 -20.71 11.42
C HIS A 3 18.97 -19.46 10.92
N TYR A 4 19.15 -19.35 9.60
CA TYR A 4 19.58 -18.12 8.96
C TYR A 4 18.36 -17.20 8.87
N ILE A 5 18.19 -16.31 9.85
CA ILE A 5 17.22 -15.21 9.74
C ILE A 5 17.89 -14.18 8.84
N ALA A 6 17.44 -14.08 7.59
CA ALA A 6 17.92 -13.04 6.67
C ALA A 6 17.73 -11.67 7.36
N LYS A 7 18.82 -10.89 7.48
CA LYS A 7 18.74 -9.53 8.02
C LYS A 7 17.84 -8.70 7.11
N LYS A 8 16.80 -8.09 7.70
CA LYS A 8 15.95 -7.09 7.02
C LYS A 8 16.85 -6.07 6.32
N LYS A 9 16.61 -5.84 5.03
CA LYS A 9 17.34 -4.83 4.27
C LYS A 9 16.81 -3.47 4.69
N VAL A 10 17.58 -2.78 5.51
CA VAL A 10 17.28 -1.41 5.95
C VAL A 10 17.12 -0.53 4.71
N HIS A 11 16.09 0.31 4.70
CA HIS A 11 15.92 1.34 3.68
C HIS A 11 17.17 2.24 3.53
N LYS A 12 17.31 2.86 2.36
CA LYS A 12 18.32 3.88 2.12
C LYS A 12 17.61 5.17 1.72
N ASP A 13 17.82 6.24 2.48
CA ASP A 13 17.12 7.51 2.31
C ASP A 13 15.60 7.31 2.35
N ASN A 14 14.88 7.59 1.27
CA ASN A 14 13.45 7.36 1.15
C ASN A 14 13.12 6.12 0.30
N VAL A 15 14.08 5.21 0.09
CA VAL A 15 13.95 4.02 -0.75
C VAL A 15 13.87 2.76 0.11
N TYR A 16 12.73 2.08 0.03
CA TYR A 16 12.37 0.95 0.88
C TYR A 16 12.46 -0.38 0.12
N TYR A 17 12.95 -1.40 0.83
CA TYR A 17 13.12 -2.78 0.33
C TYR A 17 12.35 -3.81 1.16
N ASP A 18 11.62 -3.36 2.19
CA ASP A 18 10.80 -4.18 3.07
C ASP A 18 9.45 -3.48 3.27
N PHE A 19 8.35 -4.23 3.13
CA PHE A 19 7.01 -3.66 3.19
C PHE A 19 6.67 -3.12 4.58
N ASN A 20 7.07 -3.83 5.64
CA ASN A 20 6.77 -3.41 7.00
C ASN A 20 7.57 -2.15 7.39
N GLU A 21 8.81 -1.99 6.93
CA GLU A 21 9.55 -0.73 7.09
C GLU A 21 8.86 0.43 6.36
N LEU A 22 8.43 0.21 5.11
CA LEU A 22 7.68 1.21 4.34
C LEU A 22 6.41 1.66 5.06
N VAL A 23 5.60 0.71 5.53
CA VAL A 23 4.34 0.99 6.24
C VAL A 23 4.59 1.74 7.55
N ASN A 24 5.61 1.36 8.31
CA ASN A 24 5.97 2.07 9.53
C ASN A 24 6.35 3.53 9.23
N ALA A 25 7.20 3.75 8.23
CA ALA A 25 7.64 5.09 7.86
C ALA A 25 6.49 5.98 7.33
N MET A 26 5.55 5.40 6.56
CA MET A 26 4.34 6.12 6.13
C MET A 26 3.41 6.47 7.30
N ASN A 27 3.32 5.61 8.30
CA ASN A 27 2.54 5.88 9.51
C ASN A 27 3.19 6.95 10.40
N ASP A 28 4.51 6.97 10.48
CA ASP A 28 5.27 7.96 11.24
C ASP A 28 5.26 9.32 10.55
N ASN A 29 5.39 9.36 9.23
CA ASN A 29 5.39 10.59 8.43
C ASN A 29 4.44 10.51 7.22
N PRO A 30 3.12 10.67 7.41
CA PRO A 30 2.14 10.53 6.32
C PRO A 30 2.22 11.61 5.23
N ASN A 31 3.05 12.64 5.41
CA ASN A 31 3.30 13.70 4.42
C ASN A 31 4.65 13.50 3.69
N GLY A 32 5.38 12.42 4.00
CA GLY A 32 6.70 12.16 3.43
C GLY A 32 6.69 11.71 1.97
N THR A 33 7.89 11.52 1.43
CA THR A 33 8.10 10.92 0.12
C THR A 33 8.71 9.54 0.30
N PHE A 34 8.16 8.53 -0.36
CA PHE A 34 8.48 7.12 -0.19
C PHE A 34 8.66 6.47 -1.57
N LYS A 35 9.73 5.69 -1.73
CA LYS A 35 10.05 4.99 -2.98
C LYS A 35 10.22 3.49 -2.74
N LEU A 36 9.64 2.65 -3.59
CA LEU A 36 9.97 1.23 -3.66
C LEU A 36 11.30 1.09 -4.40
N GLY A 37 12.27 0.41 -3.78
CA GLY A 37 13.55 0.07 -4.39
C GLY A 37 13.63 -1.37 -4.92
N SER A 38 12.58 -2.16 -4.70
CA SER A 38 12.39 -3.52 -5.21
C SER A 38 10.92 -3.89 -5.10
N ASP A 39 10.55 -5.07 -5.62
CA ASP A 39 9.30 -5.70 -5.23
C ASP A 39 9.27 -5.93 -3.72
N LEU A 40 8.11 -5.68 -3.13
CA LEU A 40 7.86 -5.80 -1.70
C LEU A 40 6.83 -6.90 -1.43
N ASN A 41 6.87 -7.51 -0.26
CA ASN A 41 5.94 -8.56 0.14
C ASN A 41 5.24 -8.19 1.45
N ALA A 42 3.91 -8.12 1.42
CA ALA A 42 3.08 -7.77 2.56
C ALA A 42 2.68 -8.96 3.44
N ALA A 43 3.08 -10.19 3.07
CA ALA A 43 2.80 -11.38 3.86
C ALA A 43 3.36 -11.26 5.28
N ASN A 44 2.57 -11.66 6.27
CA ASN A 44 2.94 -11.67 7.69
C ASN A 44 3.24 -10.29 8.30
N VAL A 45 2.90 -9.19 7.61
CA VAL A 45 2.99 -7.85 8.20
C VAL A 45 1.80 -7.63 9.14
N PRO A 46 2.03 -7.27 10.42
CA PRO A 46 0.94 -7.07 11.38
C PRO A 46 -0.03 -5.99 10.92
N THR A 47 -1.33 -6.29 11.03
CA THR A 47 -2.42 -5.39 10.63
C THR A 47 -3.41 -5.25 11.78
N PRO A 48 -3.11 -4.41 12.79
CA PRO A 48 -4.04 -4.15 13.90
C PRO A 48 -5.32 -3.43 13.43
N TYR A 49 -5.33 -2.91 12.20
CA TYR A 49 -6.45 -2.22 11.56
C TYR A 49 -6.84 -2.90 10.24
N LYS A 50 -7.90 -2.38 9.61
CA LYS A 50 -8.36 -2.86 8.30
C LYS A 50 -7.48 -2.37 7.13
N GLU A 51 -6.60 -1.39 7.37
CA GLU A 51 -5.59 -0.88 6.45
C GLU A 51 -4.17 -0.98 7.03
N TYR A 52 -3.15 -0.98 6.17
CA TYR A 52 -1.75 -0.89 6.59
C TYR A 52 -1.39 0.52 7.09
N VAL A 53 -1.91 1.57 6.44
CA VAL A 53 -1.73 2.98 6.82
C VAL A 53 -3.10 3.57 7.19
N PRO A 54 -3.51 3.52 8.48
CA PRO A 54 -4.80 4.02 8.93
C PRO A 54 -4.92 5.55 8.93
N LYS A 55 -3.80 6.29 8.99
CA LYS A 55 -3.82 7.77 8.93
C LYS A 55 -4.10 8.25 7.50
N VAL A 56 -4.65 9.46 7.37
CA VAL A 56 -4.81 10.11 6.07
C VAL A 56 -3.42 10.33 5.45
N PHE A 57 -3.16 9.70 4.31
CA PHE A 57 -1.91 9.82 3.60
C PHE A 57 -1.93 11.04 2.68
N ARG A 58 -0.98 11.96 2.88
CA ARG A 58 -0.82 13.18 2.05
C ARG A 58 0.53 13.26 1.36
N GLY A 59 1.35 12.24 1.54
CA GLY A 59 2.68 12.13 0.97
C GLY A 59 2.68 11.61 -0.47
N HIS A 60 3.86 11.20 -0.91
CA HIS A 60 4.09 10.66 -2.24
C HIS A 60 4.67 9.25 -2.16
N LEU A 61 4.01 8.28 -2.78
CA LEU A 61 4.51 6.91 -2.92
C LEU A 61 4.75 6.61 -4.40
N SER A 62 5.95 6.14 -4.73
CA SER A 62 6.24 5.64 -6.08
C SER A 62 7.27 4.50 -6.09
N SER A 63 7.56 3.92 -7.24
CA SER A 63 8.85 3.23 -7.43
C SER A 63 9.98 4.24 -7.63
N VAL A 64 11.23 3.78 -7.55
CA VAL A 64 12.38 4.55 -8.07
C VAL A 64 12.20 4.83 -9.57
N GLU A 65 12.93 5.84 -10.07
CA GLU A 65 12.79 6.30 -11.46
C GLU A 65 13.13 5.19 -12.47
N GLY A 66 12.36 5.14 -13.56
CA GLY A 66 12.52 4.12 -14.61
C GLY A 66 11.87 2.78 -14.29
N GLU A 67 11.49 2.53 -13.03
CA GLU A 67 11.00 1.23 -12.57
C GLU A 67 9.51 1.28 -12.18
N GLN A 68 8.90 0.10 -12.11
CA GLN A 68 7.53 -0.09 -11.63
C GLN A 68 7.44 -1.40 -10.81
N TYR A 69 7.83 -1.30 -9.55
CA TYR A 69 7.81 -2.42 -8.61
C TYR A 69 6.42 -2.74 -8.07
N SER A 70 6.29 -3.95 -7.55
CA SER A 70 5.06 -4.53 -7.08
C SER A 70 5.05 -4.70 -5.56
N ILE A 71 3.90 -4.49 -4.94
CA ILE A 71 3.60 -4.90 -3.58
C ILE A 71 2.78 -6.19 -3.67
N HIS A 72 3.34 -7.28 -3.19
CA HIS A 72 2.74 -8.61 -3.26
C HIS A 72 1.95 -8.98 -2.01
N ASN A 73 0.95 -9.86 -2.17
CA ASN A 73 0.32 -10.60 -1.07
C ASN A 73 -0.38 -9.70 -0.04
N MET A 74 -1.03 -8.64 -0.51
CA MET A 74 -1.76 -7.74 0.38
C MET A 74 -3.07 -8.38 0.86
N ALA A 75 -3.21 -8.51 2.17
CA ALA A 75 -4.44 -9.00 2.82
C ALA A 75 -5.34 -7.88 3.38
N ARG A 76 -4.94 -6.61 3.17
CA ARG A 76 -5.59 -5.40 3.65
C ARG A 76 -5.45 -4.29 2.62
N GLN A 77 -6.31 -3.28 2.74
CA GLN A 77 -6.18 -2.02 2.02
C GLN A 77 -4.87 -1.30 2.38
N LEU A 78 -4.20 -0.63 1.42
CA LEU A 78 -2.93 0.07 1.69
C LEU A 78 -3.14 1.31 2.58
N PHE A 79 -4.01 2.22 2.16
CA PHE A 79 -4.26 3.49 2.84
C PHE A 79 -5.72 3.60 3.24
N SER A 80 -6.05 4.17 4.41
CA SER A 80 -7.45 4.52 4.72
C SER A 80 -8.02 5.52 3.70
N SER A 81 -7.28 6.59 3.42
CA SER A 81 -7.59 7.61 2.42
C SER A 81 -6.32 8.32 1.96
N ILE A 82 -6.35 8.86 0.74
CA ILE A 82 -5.30 9.70 0.17
C ILE A 82 -5.85 11.11 -0.04
N GLU A 83 -5.17 12.14 0.48
CA GLU A 83 -5.58 13.54 0.33
C GLU A 83 -4.41 14.43 -0.07
N GLY A 84 -4.49 15.17 -1.18
CA GLY A 84 -3.43 16.13 -1.58
C GLY A 84 -2.09 15.52 -2.04
N GLY A 85 -1.90 14.21 -1.86
CA GLY A 85 -0.68 13.49 -2.17
C GLY A 85 -0.69 12.78 -3.53
N SER A 86 0.20 11.81 -3.71
CA SER A 86 0.19 10.97 -4.90
C SER A 86 0.66 9.55 -4.68
N VAL A 87 0.06 8.59 -5.39
CA VAL A 87 0.54 7.21 -5.48
C VAL A 87 0.69 6.83 -6.95
N LYS A 88 1.92 6.55 -7.38
CA LYS A 88 2.26 6.48 -8.79
C LYS A 88 3.23 5.35 -9.10
N ASN A 89 3.17 4.74 -10.28
CA ASN A 89 4.18 3.77 -10.77
C ASN A 89 4.46 2.62 -9.79
N ILE A 90 3.40 2.01 -9.24
CA ILE A 90 3.52 0.79 -8.43
C ILE A 90 2.46 -0.22 -8.88
N ASN A 91 2.74 -1.50 -8.69
CA ASN A 91 1.76 -2.56 -8.89
C ASN A 91 1.30 -3.12 -7.54
N LEU A 92 0.06 -3.56 -7.47
CA LEU A 92 -0.48 -4.34 -6.37
C LEU A 92 -0.75 -5.74 -6.92
N ALA A 93 0.05 -6.72 -6.54
CA ALA A 93 0.05 -8.04 -7.16
C ALA A 93 -0.32 -9.13 -6.15
N ASN A 94 -1.08 -10.13 -6.61
CA ASN A 94 -1.59 -11.19 -5.73
C ASN A 94 -2.28 -10.61 -4.47
N VAL A 95 -3.13 -9.62 -4.66
CA VAL A 95 -3.97 -9.07 -3.60
C VAL A 95 -5.02 -10.11 -3.23
N ASP A 96 -5.24 -10.34 -1.94
CA ASP A 96 -6.28 -11.23 -1.43
C ASP A 96 -6.89 -10.62 -0.17
N ILE A 97 -7.82 -9.68 -0.37
CA ILE A 97 -8.50 -9.00 0.73
C ILE A 97 -9.82 -9.70 0.98
N ASN A 98 -9.91 -10.45 2.08
CA ASN A 98 -11.12 -11.13 2.51
C ASN A 98 -11.62 -10.54 3.83
N MET A 99 -12.53 -9.57 3.76
CA MET A 99 -13.12 -8.87 4.91
C MET A 99 -14.64 -8.67 4.71
N PRO A 100 -15.44 -9.76 4.68
CA PRO A 100 -16.89 -9.71 4.39
C PRO A 100 -17.74 -9.01 5.46
N TRP A 101 -17.10 -8.47 6.51
CA TRP A 101 -17.72 -7.66 7.55
C TRP A 101 -17.42 -6.15 7.42
N ILE A 102 -16.58 -5.75 6.47
CA ILE A 102 -16.19 -4.36 6.23
C ILE A 102 -16.82 -3.86 4.94
N ASN A 103 -17.44 -2.68 5.02
CA ASN A 103 -17.95 -1.95 3.86
C ASN A 103 -16.85 -1.08 3.25
N ASP A 104 -16.99 -0.77 1.97
CA ASP A 104 -16.15 0.14 1.21
C ASP A 104 -14.66 -0.22 1.32
N ILE A 105 -14.32 -1.46 0.96
CA ILE A 105 -12.93 -1.91 0.93
C ILE A 105 -12.35 -1.83 -0.49
N SER A 106 -11.08 -1.47 -0.58
CA SER A 106 -10.34 -1.35 -1.84
C SER A 106 -8.88 -1.70 -1.59
N PRO A 107 -8.12 -2.20 -2.58
CA PRO A 107 -6.70 -2.52 -2.36
C PRO A 107 -5.85 -1.29 -2.09
N LEU A 108 -6.12 -0.18 -2.78
CA LEU A 108 -5.32 1.03 -2.64
C LEU A 108 -5.85 1.93 -1.51
N ALA A 109 -7.04 2.49 -1.68
CA ALA A 109 -7.63 3.40 -0.72
C ALA A 109 -9.16 3.48 -0.86
N ARG A 110 -9.85 3.77 0.24
CA ARG A 110 -11.31 3.97 0.22
C ARG A 110 -11.66 5.29 -0.45
N VAL A 111 -10.95 6.36 -0.10
CA VAL A 111 -11.20 7.71 -0.61
C VAL A 111 -9.91 8.31 -1.16
N VAL A 112 -9.99 8.91 -2.33
CA VAL A 112 -8.95 9.75 -2.92
C VAL A 112 -9.52 11.15 -3.12
N LYS A 113 -8.89 12.16 -2.51
CA LYS A 113 -9.34 13.55 -2.59
C LYS A 113 -8.20 14.48 -2.98
N ASN A 114 -8.38 15.31 -4.02
CA ASN A 114 -7.36 16.26 -4.47
C ASN A 114 -5.96 15.63 -4.65
N ALA A 115 -5.90 14.35 -5.03
CA ALA A 115 -4.66 13.56 -5.06
C ALA A 115 -4.51 12.85 -6.41
N THR A 116 -3.27 12.52 -6.77
CA THR A 116 -2.99 11.82 -8.03
C THR A 116 -2.74 10.33 -7.81
N VAL A 117 -3.54 9.49 -8.45
CA VAL A 117 -3.30 8.05 -8.55
C VAL A 117 -3.10 7.70 -10.02
N GLU A 118 -1.92 7.24 -10.40
CA GLU A 118 -1.62 6.95 -11.81
C GLU A 118 -0.68 5.76 -11.97
N LYS A 119 -0.78 5.08 -13.12
CA LYS A 119 0.10 3.96 -13.49
C LYS A 119 0.15 2.90 -12.38
N ILE A 120 -1.04 2.50 -11.93
CA ILE A 120 -1.24 1.42 -10.96
C ILE A 120 -1.82 0.22 -11.69
N LYS A 121 -1.14 -0.91 -11.62
CA LYS A 121 -1.71 -2.20 -12.02
C LYS A 121 -2.11 -2.97 -10.78
N LEU A 122 -3.30 -3.53 -10.78
CA LEU A 122 -3.78 -4.40 -9.72
C LEU A 122 -4.08 -5.80 -10.27
N THR A 123 -3.67 -6.84 -9.55
CA THR A 123 -4.12 -8.21 -9.75
C THR A 123 -4.45 -8.87 -8.41
N GLY A 124 -5.62 -9.50 -8.29
CA GLY A 124 -6.03 -10.18 -7.06
C GLY A 124 -7.53 -10.29 -6.89
N ASN A 125 -7.92 -10.74 -5.70
CA ASN A 125 -9.30 -10.91 -5.26
C ASN A 125 -9.60 -9.96 -4.09
N ILE A 126 -10.84 -9.48 -4.05
CA ILE A 126 -11.37 -8.63 -2.98
C ILE A 126 -12.77 -9.16 -2.66
N LEU A 127 -13.05 -9.34 -1.38
CA LEU A 127 -14.36 -9.68 -0.85
C LEU A 127 -14.66 -8.79 0.36
N GLY A 128 -15.50 -7.78 0.16
CA GLY A 128 -16.08 -6.95 1.20
C GLY A 128 -17.54 -7.30 1.48
N LYS A 129 -18.15 -6.57 2.42
CA LYS A 129 -19.58 -6.72 2.72
C LYS A 129 -20.46 -6.02 1.67
N ASP A 130 -20.09 -4.78 1.33
CA ASP A 130 -20.76 -3.88 0.39
C ASP A 130 -19.72 -2.90 -0.18
N GLY A 131 -19.85 -2.49 -1.45
CA GLY A 131 -19.00 -1.44 -2.05
C GLY A 131 -17.57 -1.90 -2.41
N ASP A 132 -17.45 -3.02 -3.11
CA ASP A 132 -16.17 -3.53 -3.62
C ASP A 132 -15.81 -2.83 -4.94
N ALA A 133 -14.72 -2.05 -4.94
CA ALA A 133 -14.14 -1.49 -6.16
C ALA A 133 -12.79 -2.12 -6.48
N GLY A 134 -12.46 -2.13 -7.77
CA GLY A 134 -11.17 -2.64 -8.25
C GLY A 134 -10.01 -1.94 -7.55
N ILE A 135 -9.88 -0.61 -7.65
CA ILE A 135 -8.69 0.11 -7.13
C ILE A 135 -9.04 1.06 -5.98
N VAL A 136 -10.07 1.89 -6.12
CA VAL A 136 -10.54 2.86 -5.11
C VAL A 136 -12.07 2.93 -5.10
N ASN A 137 -12.66 3.22 -3.94
CA ASN A 137 -14.14 3.29 -3.81
C ASN A 137 -14.72 4.66 -4.14
N LYS A 138 -14.03 5.75 -3.80
CA LYS A 138 -14.51 7.12 -4.04
C LYS A 138 -13.39 8.05 -4.48
N VAL A 139 -13.68 8.88 -5.48
CA VAL A 139 -12.81 9.97 -5.94
C VAL A 139 -13.56 11.29 -5.80
N ASP A 140 -13.03 12.19 -4.99
CA ASP A 140 -13.54 13.55 -4.79
C ASP A 140 -12.53 14.55 -5.37
N THR A 141 -12.91 15.23 -6.45
CA THR A 141 -12.12 16.25 -7.14
C THR A 141 -12.53 17.66 -6.79
#